data_AF-A0A4Y2TTQ0-F1
#
_entry.id   AF-A0A4Y2TTQ0-F1
#
_cell.length_a   1.000
_cell.length_b   1.000
_cell.length_c   1.000
_cell.angle_alpha   90.00
_cell.angle_beta   90.00
_cell.angle_gamma   90.00
#
_symmetry.space_group_name_H-M   'P 1'
#
loop_
_entity.id
_entity.type
_entity.pdbx_description
1 polymer ?
#
loop_
_entity_poly.entity_id
_entity_poly.type
_entity_poly.pdbx_seq_one_letter_code
_entity_poly.pdbx_strand_id
1 'polypeptide(L)'
;MLQPLDQGIISSFKVGYRKLILRHVLSQISSCKSIKVLAKSVSVLDAISWTTSALKKVEPGCILKYFKKAGFLSTSEVATDSTTEKSEKELEDLVANLDSNVSVEEYVKIDDDLSTEEENLHVSNFIHWETTEALALSEDDDEESPMEDCKIKDYSEALKYREN
;
A
#
# COMPACT_ATOMS: atom_id res chain seq x y z
N MET A 1 0.43 9.23 18.27
CA MET A 1 -0.28 9.45 16.99
C MET A 1 -0.67 8.09 16.45
N LEU A 2 -1.91 7.89 15.98
CA LEU A 2 -2.29 6.62 15.35
C LEU A 2 -1.86 6.64 13.88
N GLN A 3 -1.18 5.58 13.42
CA GLN A 3 -0.76 5.43 12.03
C GLN A 3 -2.00 5.31 11.11
N PRO A 4 -2.16 6.17 10.08
CA PRO A 4 -3.34 6.16 9.22
C PRO A 4 -3.56 4.83 8.48
N LEU A 5 -2.46 4.14 8.16
CA LEU A 5 -2.51 2.87 7.44
C LEU A 5 -3.24 1.80 8.27
N ASP A 6 -3.00 1.78 9.57
CA ASP A 6 -3.58 0.82 10.52
C ASP A 6 -5.03 1.18 10.88
N GLN A 7 -5.48 2.39 10.55
CA GLN A 7 -6.85 2.82 10.83
C GLN A 7 -7.90 2.22 9.89
N GLY A 8 -7.47 1.59 8.79
CA GLY A 8 -8.36 0.85 7.89
C GLY A 8 -7.93 0.82 6.43
N ILE A 9 -6.88 1.56 6.03
CA ILE A 9 -6.32 1.49 4.67
C ILE A 9 -5.75 0.09 4.42
N ILE A 10 -4.96 -0.45 5.35
CA ILE A 10 -4.43 -1.83 5.26
C ILE A 10 -5.58 -2.84 5.20
N SER A 11 -6.60 -2.68 6.04
CA SER A 11 -7.77 -3.57 6.03
C SER A 11 -8.50 -3.55 4.68
N SER A 12 -8.69 -2.37 4.09
CA SER A 12 -9.33 -2.22 2.78
C SER A 12 -8.50 -2.86 1.66
N PHE A 13 -7.18 -2.68 1.70
CA PHE A 13 -6.26 -3.36 0.79
C PHE A 13 -6.33 -4.89 0.96
N LYS A 14 -6.28 -5.38 2.20
CA LYS A 14 -6.33 -6.79 2.59
C LYS A 14 -7.59 -7.48 2.03
N VAL A 15 -8.76 -6.86 2.14
CA VAL A 15 -10.03 -7.35 1.56
C VAL A 15 -9.91 -7.50 0.03
N GLY A 16 -9.41 -6.46 -0.64
CA GLY A 16 -9.24 -6.47 -2.10
C GLY A 16 -8.27 -7.53 -2.60
N TYR A 17 -7.15 -7.71 -1.91
CA TYR A 17 -6.10 -8.68 -2.24
C TYR A 17 -6.57 -10.12 -2.03
N ARG A 18 -7.15 -10.41 -0.86
CA ARG A 18 -7.67 -11.74 -0.50
C ARG A 18 -8.75 -12.23 -1.43
N LYS A 19 -9.61 -11.33 -1.89
CA LYS A 19 -10.60 -11.65 -2.92
C LYS A 19 -9.96 -12.20 -4.20
N LEU A 20 -8.83 -11.62 -4.63
CA LEU A 20 -8.12 -12.09 -5.82
C LEU A 20 -7.52 -13.47 -5.59
N ILE A 21 -6.94 -13.73 -4.41
CA ILE A 21 -6.45 -15.05 -4.03
C ILE A 21 -7.59 -16.08 -4.06
N LEU A 22 -8.71 -15.81 -3.37
CA LEU A 22 -9.83 -16.76 -3.30
C LEU A 22 -10.38 -17.09 -4.68
N ARG A 23 -10.60 -16.09 -5.53
CA ARG A 23 -11.06 -16.35 -6.90
C ARG A 23 -10.09 -17.23 -7.68
N HIS A 24 -8.79 -16.97 -7.56
CA HIS A 24 -7.76 -17.78 -8.22
C HIS A 24 -7.79 -19.22 -7.72
N VAL A 25 -7.76 -19.42 -6.40
CA VAL A 25 -7.79 -20.75 -5.78
C VAL A 25 -9.06 -21.51 -6.16
N LEU A 26 -10.23 -20.88 -6.05
CA LEU A 26 -11.52 -21.48 -6.43
C LEU A 26 -11.58 -21.84 -7.92
N SER A 27 -10.97 -21.03 -8.79
CA SER A 27 -10.92 -21.31 -10.24
C SER A 27 -10.07 -22.54 -10.58
N GLN A 28 -9.10 -22.88 -9.72
CA GLN A 28 -8.16 -23.99 -9.93
C GLN A 28 -8.52 -25.25 -9.13
N ILE A 29 -9.51 -25.17 -8.23
CA ILE A 29 -9.79 -26.27 -7.29
C ILE A 29 -10.27 -27.55 -7.99
N SER A 30 -11.01 -27.42 -9.10
CA SER A 30 -11.53 -28.54 -9.88
C SER A 30 -10.50 -29.13 -10.84
N SER A 31 -9.49 -28.35 -11.24
CA SER A 31 -8.44 -28.75 -12.19
C SER A 31 -7.17 -29.28 -11.50
N CYS A 32 -6.97 -28.95 -10.22
CA CYS A 32 -5.78 -29.35 -9.47
C CYS A 32 -5.85 -30.80 -8.99
N LYS A 33 -4.78 -31.56 -9.28
CA LYS A 33 -4.63 -32.97 -8.87
C LYS A 33 -4.33 -33.16 -7.38
N SER A 34 -3.89 -32.10 -6.69
CA SER A 34 -3.58 -32.14 -5.25
C SER A 34 -3.51 -30.75 -4.64
N ILE A 35 -3.68 -30.68 -3.31
CA ILE A 35 -3.52 -29.45 -2.52
C ILE A 35 -2.11 -28.87 -2.66
N LYS A 36 -1.07 -29.72 -2.75
CA LYS A 36 0.32 -29.26 -2.92
C LYS A 36 0.55 -28.51 -4.24
N VAL A 37 -0.14 -28.93 -5.30
CA VAL A 37 -0.08 -28.26 -6.60
C VAL A 37 -0.87 -26.94 -6.54
N LEU A 38 -2.04 -26.96 -5.89
CA LEU A 38 -2.85 -25.77 -5.68
C LEU A 38 -2.11 -24.70 -4.84
N ALA A 39 -1.39 -25.09 -3.79
CA ALA A 39 -0.58 -24.18 -2.97
C ALA A 39 0.56 -23.50 -3.76
N LYS A 40 1.01 -24.12 -4.86
CA LYS A 40 2.02 -23.58 -5.77
C LYS A 40 1.42 -22.87 -6.99
N SER A 41 0.09 -22.76 -7.07
CA SER A 41 -0.59 -22.14 -8.21
C SER A 41 -0.49 -20.62 -8.23
N VAL A 42 -0.08 -19.99 -7.14
CA VAL A 42 0.13 -18.55 -7.03
C VAL A 42 1.60 -18.25 -7.29
N SER A 43 1.89 -17.52 -8.36
CA SER A 43 3.24 -17.06 -8.66
C SER A 43 3.55 -15.70 -8.00
N VAL A 44 4.82 -15.34 -7.93
CA VAL A 44 5.26 -13.99 -7.50
C VAL A 44 4.67 -12.90 -8.41
N LEU A 45 4.56 -13.17 -9.71
CA LEU A 45 3.95 -12.23 -10.66
C LEU A 45 2.47 -11.99 -10.35
N ASP A 46 1.73 -13.07 -10.02
CA ASP A 46 0.33 -12.96 -9.59
C ASP A 46 0.22 -12.10 -8.33
N ALA A 47 1.07 -12.35 -7.34
CA ALA A 47 1.11 -11.58 -6.10
C ALA A 47 1.37 -10.08 -6.36
N ILE A 48 2.35 -9.72 -7.19
CA ILE A 48 2.65 -8.32 -7.54
C ILE A 48 1.47 -7.66 -8.28
N SER A 49 0.88 -8.39 -9.24
CA SER A 49 -0.27 -7.93 -10.01
C SER A 49 -1.50 -7.69 -9.12
N TRP A 50 -1.74 -8.58 -8.17
CA TRP A 50 -2.83 -8.47 -7.21
C TRP A 50 -2.61 -7.36 -6.20
N THR A 51 -1.38 -7.13 -5.74
CA THR A 51 -1.04 -5.97 -4.90
C THR A 51 -1.42 -4.67 -5.60
N THR A 52 -1.00 -4.52 -6.85
CA THR A 52 -1.34 -3.33 -7.66
C THR A 52 -2.85 -3.20 -7.85
N SER A 53 -3.53 -4.31 -8.14
CA SER A 53 -4.96 -4.34 -8.38
C SER A 53 -5.80 -4.05 -7.13
N ALA A 54 -5.34 -4.53 -5.97
CA ALA A 54 -5.98 -4.28 -4.68
C ALA A 54 -5.79 -2.83 -4.25
N LEU A 55 -4.58 -2.28 -4.40
CA LEU A 55 -4.29 -0.89 -4.07
C LEU A 55 -5.15 0.08 -4.90
N LYS A 56 -5.30 -0.17 -6.21
CA LYS A 56 -6.19 0.62 -7.09
C LYS A 56 -7.66 0.61 -6.69
N LYS A 57 -8.09 -0.38 -5.89
CA LYS A 57 -9.47 -0.50 -5.40
C LYS A 57 -9.67 0.14 -4.03
N VAL A 58 -8.60 0.54 -3.35
CA VAL A 58 -8.70 1.33 -2.14
C VAL A 58 -9.24 2.70 -2.54
N GLU A 59 -10.41 3.04 -2.02
CA GLU A 59 -11.14 4.23 -2.41
C GLU A 59 -10.45 5.50 -1.87
N PRO A 60 -10.32 6.59 -2.64
CA PRO A 60 -9.66 7.81 -2.18
C PRO A 60 -10.30 8.41 -0.92
N GLY A 61 -11.62 8.35 -0.79
CA GLY A 61 -12.38 8.73 0.40
C GLY A 61 -12.06 7.87 1.62
N CYS A 62 -11.80 6.57 1.45
CA CYS A 62 -11.28 5.67 2.49
C CYS A 62 -9.91 6.17 3.01
N ILE A 63 -8.99 6.53 2.11
CA ILE A 63 -7.69 7.11 2.47
C ILE A 63 -7.91 8.41 3.24
N LEU A 64 -8.70 9.33 2.69
CA LEU A 64 -8.99 10.63 3.30
C LEU A 64 -9.61 10.49 4.69
N LYS A 65 -10.60 9.60 4.83
CA LYS A 65 -11.28 9.28 6.09
C LYS A 65 -10.29 8.83 7.16
N TYR A 66 -9.37 7.93 6.82
CA TYR A 66 -8.44 7.38 7.80
C TYR A 66 -7.27 8.32 8.13
N PHE A 67 -6.82 9.15 7.19
CA PHE A 67 -5.89 10.25 7.49
C PHE A 67 -6.52 11.32 8.39
N LYS A 68 -7.79 11.68 8.17
CA LYS A 68 -8.56 12.54 9.08
C LYS A 68 -8.69 11.92 10.47
N LYS A 69 -9.08 10.64 10.55
CA LYS A 69 -9.21 9.90 11.82
C LYS A 69 -7.89 9.84 12.61
N ALA A 70 -6.76 9.78 11.91
CA ALA A 70 -5.42 9.79 12.49
C ALA A 70 -4.92 11.20 12.88
N GLY A 71 -5.68 12.26 12.60
CA GLY A 71 -5.36 13.63 13.01
C GLY A 71 -4.50 14.42 12.02
N PHE A 72 -4.31 13.93 10.78
CA PHE A 72 -3.46 14.59 9.78
C PHE A 72 -4.17 15.70 8.98
N LEU A 73 -5.51 15.78 9.06
CA LEU A 73 -6.31 16.71 8.26
C LEU A 73 -7.37 17.38 9.13
N SER A 74 -7.54 18.68 8.96
CA SER A 74 -8.60 19.45 9.63
C SER A 74 -9.98 19.07 9.10
N THR A 75 -10.99 19.08 9.98
CA THR A 75 -12.40 18.83 9.68
C THR A 75 -12.96 19.88 8.70
N SER A 76 -12.81 19.63 7.41
CA SER A 76 -13.69 20.19 6.39
C SER A 76 -14.50 19.05 5.77
N GLU A 77 -15.82 19.26 5.72
CA GLU A 77 -16.83 18.30 5.30
C GLU A 77 -16.66 17.94 3.83
N VAL A 78 -16.51 16.65 3.55
CA VAL A 78 -16.74 16.09 2.22
C VAL A 78 -17.58 14.84 2.45
N ALA A 79 -18.72 14.79 1.78
CA ALA A 79 -19.66 13.67 1.84
C ALA A 79 -18.96 12.38 1.34
N THR A 80 -18.87 11.38 2.21
CA THR A 80 -18.33 10.06 1.88
C THR A 80 -19.46 9.17 1.39
N ASP A 81 -19.61 9.04 0.09
CA ASP A 81 -20.49 8.03 -0.49
C ASP A 81 -19.74 6.68 -0.45
N SER A 82 -20.09 5.82 0.50
CA SER A 82 -19.30 4.62 0.79
C SER A 82 -19.61 3.51 -0.21
N THR A 83 -18.69 3.29 -1.16
CA THR A 83 -18.72 2.13 -2.06
C THR A 83 -18.26 0.82 -1.37
N THR A 84 -17.91 0.90 -0.08
CA THR A 84 -17.32 -0.18 0.74
C THR A 84 -18.20 -1.44 0.81
N GLU A 85 -19.52 -1.27 0.93
CA GLU A 85 -20.49 -2.36 1.13
C GLU A 85 -20.48 -3.39 0.00
N LYS A 86 -20.31 -2.95 -1.26
CA LYS A 86 -20.28 -3.86 -2.42
C LYS A 86 -19.06 -4.76 -2.41
N SER A 87 -17.93 -4.29 -1.88
CA SER A 87 -16.66 -5.02 -1.92
C SER A 87 -16.60 -6.13 -0.87
N GLU A 88 -17.23 -5.91 0.29
CA GLU A 88 -17.29 -6.82 1.43
C GLU A 88 -18.24 -7.99 1.14
N LYS A 89 -19.44 -7.70 0.62
CA LYS A 89 -20.42 -8.72 0.21
C LYS A 89 -19.84 -9.75 -0.78
N GLU A 90 -19.03 -9.29 -1.73
CA GLU A 90 -18.40 -10.20 -2.68
C GLU A 90 -17.35 -11.12 -2.03
N LEU A 91 -16.67 -10.65 -0.98
CA LEU A 91 -15.73 -11.47 -0.24
C LEU A 91 -16.48 -12.49 0.64
N GLU A 92 -17.60 -12.09 1.26
CA GLU A 92 -18.51 -12.99 1.99
C GLU A 92 -18.96 -14.16 1.12
N ASP A 93 -19.44 -13.87 -0.10
CA ASP A 93 -19.87 -14.90 -1.05
C ASP A 93 -18.74 -15.88 -1.36
N LEU A 94 -17.51 -15.40 -1.55
CA LEU A 94 -16.35 -16.25 -1.84
C LEU A 94 -15.91 -17.09 -0.64
N VAL A 95 -15.97 -16.54 0.57
CA VAL A 95 -15.63 -17.26 1.81
C VAL A 95 -16.68 -18.35 2.09
N ALA A 96 -17.96 -18.09 1.84
CA ALA A 96 -19.02 -19.08 1.98
C ALA A 96 -18.83 -20.31 1.06
N ASN A 97 -18.12 -20.15 -0.07
CA ASN A 97 -17.80 -21.26 -0.98
C ASN A 97 -16.68 -22.18 -0.46
N LEU A 98 -15.96 -21.82 0.61
CA LEU A 98 -14.83 -22.62 1.11
C LEU A 98 -15.23 -23.84 1.96
N ASP A 99 -16.53 -24.04 2.24
CA ASP A 99 -17.04 -25.06 3.18
C ASP A 99 -16.26 -25.06 4.52
N SER A 100 -15.92 -23.86 4.99
CA SER A 100 -15.15 -23.65 6.22
C SER A 100 -15.97 -22.80 7.19
N ASN A 101 -15.83 -23.07 8.50
CA ASN A 101 -16.46 -22.27 9.56
C ASN A 101 -15.74 -20.92 9.79
N VAL A 102 -14.99 -20.43 8.79
CA VAL A 102 -14.15 -19.23 8.91
C VAL A 102 -14.99 -18.00 8.57
N SER A 103 -15.01 -17.01 9.45
CA SER A 103 -15.66 -15.72 9.17
C SER A 103 -14.84 -14.87 8.19
N VAL A 104 -15.47 -13.89 7.55
CA VAL A 104 -14.74 -12.96 6.67
C VAL A 104 -13.70 -12.17 7.43
N GLU A 105 -14.04 -11.72 8.64
CA GLU A 105 -13.14 -10.98 9.52
C GLU A 105 -11.91 -11.81 9.89
N GLU A 106 -12.12 -13.09 10.24
CA GLU A 106 -11.04 -14.02 10.58
C GLU A 106 -10.15 -14.29 9.36
N TYR A 107 -10.75 -14.48 8.18
CA TYR A 107 -9.99 -14.64 6.95
C TYR A 107 -9.15 -13.40 6.63
N VAL A 108 -9.71 -12.20 6.79
CA VAL A 108 -9.03 -10.91 6.58
C VAL A 108 -7.89 -10.66 7.57
N LYS A 109 -7.88 -11.35 8.70
CA LYS A 109 -6.87 -11.20 9.76
C LYS A 109 -5.95 -12.40 9.93
N ILE A 110 -6.04 -13.39 9.04
CA ILE A 110 -5.25 -14.64 9.16
C ILE A 110 -3.72 -14.42 9.20
N ASP A 111 -3.24 -13.26 8.73
CA ASP A 111 -1.82 -12.88 8.72
C ASP A 111 -1.44 -11.87 9.82
N ASP A 112 -2.37 -11.43 10.69
CA ASP A 112 -2.09 -10.38 11.67
C ASP A 112 -1.02 -10.79 12.70
N ASP A 113 -0.95 -12.09 13.04
CA ASP A 113 0.05 -12.64 13.98
C ASP A 113 1.33 -13.14 13.26
N LEU A 114 1.44 -12.96 11.94
CA LEU A 114 2.61 -13.39 11.18
C LEU A 114 3.74 -12.37 11.38
N SER A 115 4.88 -12.80 11.92
CA SER A 115 6.08 -11.95 11.99
C SER A 115 6.55 -11.59 10.58
N THR A 116 6.42 -10.32 10.22
CA THR A 116 6.91 -9.78 8.93
C THR A 116 8.31 -9.20 9.00
N GLU A 117 8.87 -9.13 10.21
CA GLU A 117 10.21 -8.64 10.49
C GLU A 117 11.02 -9.66 11.28
N GLU A 118 12.33 -9.51 11.22
CA GLU A 118 13.26 -10.26 12.05
C GLU A 118 13.38 -9.53 13.40
N GLU A 119 13.11 -10.20 14.52
CA GLU A 119 13.07 -9.58 15.87
C GLU A 119 14.35 -8.81 16.24
N ASN A 120 15.48 -9.09 15.56
CA ASN A 120 16.79 -8.51 15.85
C ASN A 120 17.27 -7.48 14.81
N LEU A 121 16.40 -7.03 13.92
CA LEU A 121 16.74 -6.06 12.87
C LEU A 121 16.79 -4.63 13.45
N HIS A 122 17.80 -4.33 14.25
CA HIS A 122 17.94 -3.00 14.84
C HIS A 122 18.25 -1.97 13.74
N VAL A 123 17.50 -0.86 13.68
CA VAL A 123 17.67 0.19 12.65
C VAL A 123 19.11 0.70 12.56
N SER A 124 19.86 0.69 13.67
CA SER A 124 21.29 1.05 13.68
C SER A 124 22.15 0.16 12.78
N ASN A 125 21.74 -1.07 12.48
CA ASN A 125 22.46 -1.98 11.60
C ASN A 125 22.47 -1.49 10.15
N PHE A 126 21.53 -0.62 9.78
CA PHE A 126 21.43 -0.02 8.43
C PHE A 126 21.96 1.41 8.36
N ILE A 127 22.06 2.10 9.51
CA ILE A 127 22.64 3.44 9.57
C ILE A 127 24.16 3.28 9.62
N HIS A 128 24.78 3.18 8.44
CA HIS A 128 26.22 3.38 8.33
C HIS A 128 26.49 4.88 8.48
N TRP A 129 26.88 5.30 9.69
CA TRP A 129 27.19 6.69 10.03
C TRP A 129 28.24 7.32 9.08
N GLU A 130 29.10 6.53 8.43
CA GLU A 130 30.14 7.06 7.55
C GLU A 130 29.64 7.38 6.12
N THR A 131 28.38 7.09 5.77
CA THR A 131 27.85 7.44 4.42
C THR A 131 27.54 8.93 4.26
N THR A 132 27.57 9.73 5.33
CA THR A 132 27.56 11.19 5.22
C THR A 132 28.81 11.76 4.53
N GLU A 133 29.92 11.03 4.52
CA GLU A 133 31.15 11.47 3.83
C GLU A 133 31.13 11.10 2.33
N ALA A 134 30.37 10.08 1.92
CA ALA A 134 30.19 9.73 0.50
C ALA A 134 29.18 10.63 -0.24
N LEU A 135 28.37 11.41 0.49
CA LEU A 135 27.51 12.48 -0.05
C LEU A 135 28.11 13.88 0.14
N ALA A 136 29.24 13.99 0.84
CA ALA A 136 30.07 15.18 0.73
C ALA A 136 30.70 15.11 -0.66
N LEU A 137 30.03 15.76 -1.62
CA LEU A 137 30.63 16.11 -2.90
C LEU A 137 32.03 16.67 -2.59
N SER A 138 33.07 16.00 -3.07
CA SER A 138 34.38 16.64 -3.14
C SER A 138 34.18 17.94 -3.89
N GLU A 139 34.58 19.04 -3.27
CA GLU A 139 34.74 20.34 -3.93
C GLU A 139 35.88 20.17 -4.94
N ASP A 140 35.60 19.50 -6.06
CA ASP A 140 36.47 19.53 -7.23
C ASP A 140 36.25 20.89 -7.89
N ASP A 141 37.34 21.66 -7.83
CA ASP A 141 37.59 22.96 -8.44
C ASP A 141 37.54 22.83 -9.97
N ASP A 142 36.33 22.86 -10.55
CA ASP A 142 36.11 22.91 -11.99
C ASP A 142 35.38 24.23 -12.37
N GLU A 143 36.20 25.17 -12.83
CA GLU A 143 35.91 26.36 -13.66
C GLU A 143 34.42 26.73 -13.84
N GLU A 144 34.06 27.80 -13.15
CA GLU A 144 32.79 28.50 -13.16
C GLU A 144 32.35 28.90 -14.59
N SER A 145 31.38 28.18 -15.15
CA SER A 145 30.53 28.73 -16.20
C SER A 145 29.38 29.48 -15.53
N PRO A 146 29.07 30.73 -15.92
CA PRO A 146 28.14 31.55 -15.15
C PRO A 146 26.74 30.97 -15.24
N MET A 147 26.33 30.30 -14.15
CA MET A 147 24.97 29.83 -13.96
C MET A 147 24.11 31.08 -13.74
N GLU A 148 23.26 31.38 -14.71
CA GLU A 148 22.35 32.52 -14.63
C GLU A 148 21.42 32.32 -13.42
N ASP A 149 21.53 33.20 -12.42
CA ASP A 149 20.80 33.14 -11.16
C ASP A 149 19.32 32.84 -11.42
N CYS A 150 18.85 31.66 -11.00
CA CYS A 150 17.44 31.33 -11.05
C CYS A 150 16.71 32.25 -10.05
N LYS A 151 16.15 33.35 -10.55
CA LYS A 151 15.53 34.43 -9.76
C LYS A 151 14.23 34.04 -9.06
N ILE A 152 13.76 32.81 -9.22
CA ILE A 152 12.47 32.37 -8.68
C ILE A 152 12.65 31.99 -7.22
N LYS A 153 12.16 32.83 -6.31
CA LYS A 153 12.37 32.67 -4.87
C LYS A 153 11.26 31.87 -4.18
N ASP A 154 10.09 31.76 -4.81
CA ASP A 154 8.99 30.97 -4.26
C ASP A 154 8.05 30.37 -5.31
N TYR A 155 7.22 29.43 -4.85
CA TYR A 155 6.30 28.64 -5.66
C TYR A 155 5.22 29.49 -6.36
N SER A 156 4.78 30.56 -5.70
CA SER A 156 3.81 31.52 -6.24
C SER A 156 4.37 32.30 -7.43
N GLU A 157 5.67 32.58 -7.42
CA GLU A 157 6.38 33.25 -8.52
C GLU A 157 6.56 32.32 -9.74
N ALA A 158 6.81 31.03 -9.51
CA ALA A 158 6.96 30.03 -10.58
C ALA A 158 5.69 29.85 -11.43
N LEU A 159 4.51 29.96 -10.83
CA LEU A 159 3.23 29.74 -11.52
C LEU A 159 2.91 30.81 -12.58
N LYS A 160 3.53 32.00 -12.50
CA LYS A 160 3.31 33.10 -13.46
C LYS A 160 3.96 32.86 -14.82
N TYR A 161 4.91 31.93 -14.90
CA TYR A 161 5.59 31.59 -16.16
C TYR A 161 4.89 30.49 -16.96
N ARG A 162 3.77 29.96 -16.44
CA ARG A 162 3.08 28.81 -17.03
C ARG A 162 2.05 29.17 -18.12
N GLU A 163 1.79 30.46 -18.34
CA GLU A 163 0.80 30.95 -19.33
C GLU A 163 1.42 31.56 -20.60
N ASN A 164 2.69 31.34 -20.88
CA ASN A 164 3.31 31.67 -22.18
C ASN A 164 3.51 30.43 -23.06
#